data_AF-G4RMT9-F1
#
_entry.id   AF-G4RMT9-F1
#
_cell.length_a   1.000
_cell.length_b   1.000
_cell.length_c   1.000
_cell.angle_alpha   90.00
_cell.angle_beta   90.00
_cell.angle_gamma   90.00
#
_symmetry.space_group_name_H-M   'P 1'
#
loop_
_entity.id
_entity.type
_entity.pdbx_description
1 polymer ?
#
loop_
_entity_poly.entity_id
_entity_poly.type
_entity_poly.pdbx_seq_one_letter_code
_entity_poly.pdbx_strand_id
1 'polypeptide(L)' 'MTLALLLIALGLIVIMASRDRIRTIIGAELAVLGAIAAAISSGDANMAAVASAVGVADTLMLVAAAFKLSHD' A
#
# COMPACT_ATOMS: atom_id res chain seq x y z
N MET A 1 14.99 4.26 6.82
CA MET A 1 14.72 2.91 7.38
C MET A 1 13.59 2.90 8.42
N THR A 2 13.67 3.64 9.53
CA THR A 2 12.68 3.62 10.63
C THR A 2 11.27 4.00 10.20
N LEU A 3 11.12 5.06 9.39
CA LEU A 3 9.81 5.48 8.86
C LEU A 3 9.17 4.39 7.98
N ALA A 4 9.95 3.76 7.09
CA ALA A 4 9.45 2.69 6.22
C ALA A 4 8.89 1.52 7.02
N LEU A 5 9.61 1.07 8.04
CA LEU A 5 9.16 -0.01 8.93
C LEU A 5 7.90 0.37 9.71
N LEU A 6 7.81 1.63 10.18
CA LEU A 6 6.61 2.13 10.86
C LEU A 6 5.38 2.11 9.94
N LEU A 7 5.52 2.59 8.71
CA LEU A 7 4.43 2.61 7.73
C LEU A 7 3.95 1.20 7.38
N ILE A 8 4.88 0.26 7.16
CA ILE A 8 4.56 -1.14 6.90
C ILE A 8 3.85 -1.76 8.11
N ALA A 9 4.38 -1.59 9.32
CA ALA A 9 3.78 -2.15 10.52
C ALA A 9 2.37 -1.58 10.78
N LEU A 10 2.19 -0.26 10.61
CA LEU A 10 0.87 0.38 10.73
C LEU A 10 -0.09 -0.13 9.67
N GLY A 11 0.34 -0.28 8.43
CA GLY A 11 -0.47 -0.85 7.35
C GLY A 11 -0.98 -2.25 7.68
N LEU A 12 -0.07 -3.13 8.15
CA LEU A 12 -0.43 -4.48 8.58
C LEU A 12 -1.41 -4.48 9.77
N ILE A 13 -1.20 -3.62 10.77
CA ILE A 13 -2.12 -3.47 11.90
C ILE A 13 -3.50 -3.02 11.42
N VAL A 14 -3.57 -2.05 10.50
CA VAL A 14 -4.82 -1.56 9.93
C VAL A 14 -5.53 -2.66 9.14
N ILE A 15 -4.81 -3.45 8.35
CA ILE A 15 -5.37 -4.62 7.65
C ILE A 15 -5.96 -5.61 8.65
N MET A 16 -5.21 -5.98 9.69
CA MET A 16 -5.67 -6.94 10.71
C MET A 16 -6.88 -6.43 11.51
N ALA A 17 -6.97 -5.12 11.74
CA ALA A 17 -8.08 -4.50 12.45
C ALA A 17 -9.29 -4.15 11.56
N SER A 18 -9.13 -4.26 10.23
CA SER A 18 -10.15 -3.81 9.28
C SER A 18 -11.40 -4.72 9.32
N ARG A 19 -12.58 -4.09 9.32
CA ARG A 19 -13.89 -4.77 9.25
C ARG A 19 -14.61 -4.55 7.93
N ASP A 20 -14.04 -3.72 7.07
CA ASP A 20 -14.56 -3.37 5.77
C ASP A 20 -13.41 -3.24 4.77
N ARG A 21 -13.75 -3.42 3.51
CA ARG A 21 -12.78 -3.46 2.41
C ARG A 21 -12.02 -2.14 2.27
N ILE A 22 -12.67 -1.01 2.53
CA ILE A 22 -12.04 0.32 2.41
C ILE A 22 -10.89 0.44 3.42
N ARG A 23 -11.11 0.05 4.67
CA ARG A 23 -10.04 0.00 5.68
C ARG A 23 -8.92 -0.98 5.32
N THR A 24 -9.24 -2.12 4.72
CA THR A 24 -8.22 -3.05 4.21
C THR A 24 -7.36 -2.39 3.14
N ILE A 25 -7.96 -1.68 2.18
CA ILE A 25 -7.24 -0.95 1.12
C ILE A 25 -6.34 0.13 1.72
N ILE A 26 -6.85 0.94 2.66
CA ILE A 26 -6.05 1.96 3.34
C ILE A 26 -4.81 1.34 4.02
N GLY A 27 -4.97 0.18 4.66
CA GLY A 27 -3.85 -0.53 5.28
C GLY A 27 -2.84 -1.07 4.26
N ALA A 28 -3.28 -1.56 3.10
CA ALA A 28 -2.40 -1.96 2.02
C ALA A 28 -1.60 -0.77 1.46
N GLU A 29 -2.25 0.38 1.26
CA GLU A 29 -1.61 1.61 0.78
C GLU A 29 -0.55 2.14 1.76
N LEU A 30 -0.77 2.00 3.07
CA LEU A 30 0.25 2.32 4.08
C LEU A 30 1.51 1.45 3.92
N ALA A 31 1.34 0.16 3.61
CA ALA A 31 2.47 -0.74 3.37
C ALA A 31 3.22 -0.38 2.08
N VAL A 32 2.49 -0.04 1.01
CA VAL A 32 3.07 0.46 -0.26
C VAL A 32 3.86 1.74 -0.02
N LEU A 33 3.31 2.70 0.73
CA LEU A 33 4.01 3.93 1.07
C LEU A 33 5.30 3.67 1.87
N GLY A 34 5.28 2.67 2.75
CA GLY A 34 6.47 2.20 3.45
C GLY A 34 7.53 1.61 2.51
N ALA A 35 7.12 0.85 1.49
CA ALA A 35 8.03 0.33 0.46
C ALA A 35 8.65 1.47 -0.37
N ILE A 36 7.87 2.47 -0.75
CA ILE A 36 8.36 3.68 -1.44
C ILE A 36 9.35 4.44 -0.53
N ALA A 37 9.03 4.63 0.74
CA ALA A 37 9.92 5.27 1.70
C ALA A 37 11.23 4.49 1.89
N ALA A 38 11.20 3.16 1.85
CA ALA A 38 12.39 2.31 1.88
C ALA A 38 13.26 2.54 0.63
N ALA A 39 12.66 2.51 -0.56
CA ALA A 39 13.35 2.72 -1.84
C ALA A 39 13.96 4.13 -1.95
N ILE A 40 13.25 5.17 -1.48
CA ILE A 40 13.82 6.52 -1.40
C ILE A 40 15.03 6.53 -0.45
N SER A 41 14.94 5.85 0.70
CA SER A 41 16.02 5.81 1.68
C SER A 41 17.26 5.03 1.22
N SER A 42 17.14 4.17 0.21
CA SER A 42 18.29 3.49 -0.40
C SER A 42 18.99 4.35 -1.46
N GLY A 43 18.46 5.53 -1.79
CA GLY A 43 19.03 6.44 -2.78
C GLY A 43 18.85 5.99 -4.24
N ASP A 44 18.02 4.98 -4.50
CA ASP A 44 17.76 4.46 -5.84
C ASP A 44 16.45 5.03 -6.39
N ALA A 45 16.58 6.05 -7.24
CA ALA A 45 15.44 6.73 -7.86
C ALA A 45 14.63 5.81 -8.79
N ASN A 46 15.27 4.82 -9.44
CA ASN A 46 14.58 3.87 -10.30
C ASN A 46 13.69 2.94 -9.46
N MET A 47 14.20 2.49 -8.32
CA MET A 47 13.40 1.68 -7.38
C MET A 47 12.23 2.46 -6.80
N ALA A 48 12.40 3.74 -6.46
CA ALA A 48 11.31 4.58 -6.00
C ALA A 48 10.22 4.76 -7.08
N ALA A 49 10.63 4.96 -8.34
CA ALA A 49 9.70 5.07 -9.47
C ALA A 49 8.93 3.76 -9.71
N VAL A 50 9.61 2.62 -9.71
CA VAL A 50 8.98 1.30 -9.86
C VAL A 50 8.02 1.01 -8.71
N ALA A 51 8.44 1.23 -7.46
CA ALA A 51 7.59 1.04 -6.28
C ALA A 51 6.32 1.93 -6.35
N SER A 52 6.48 3.17 -6.82
CA SER A 52 5.34 4.09 -6.98
C SER A 52 4.38 3.62 -8.09
N ALA A 53 4.90 3.19 -9.24
CA ALA A 53 4.09 2.70 -10.35
C ALA A 53 3.34 1.41 -9.99
N VAL A 54 4.02 0.46 -9.34
CA VAL A 54 3.40 -0.77 -8.83
C VAL A 54 2.34 -0.45 -7.78
N GLY A 55 2.62 0.52 -6.88
CA GLY A 55 1.64 0.98 -5.90
C GLY A 55 0.34 1.46 -6.54
N VAL A 56 0.42 2.34 -7.54
CA VAL A 56 -0.77 2.81 -8.29
C VAL A 56 -1.52 1.66 -8.94
N ALA A 57 -0.80 0.71 -9.57
CA ALA A 57 -1.43 -0.45 -10.19
C ALA A 57 -2.17 -1.32 -9.16
N ASP A 58 -1.56 -1.55 -7.99
CA ASP A 58 -2.16 -2.32 -6.89
C ASP A 58 -3.43 -1.65 -6.37
N THR A 59 -3.40 -0.33 -6.14
CA THR A 59 -4.58 0.45 -5.74
C THR A 59 -5.72 0.29 -6.75
N LEU A 60 -5.42 0.40 -8.05
CA LEU A 60 -6.42 0.28 -9.10
C LEU A 60 -7.06 -1.12 -9.12
N MET A 61 -6.26 -2.17 -8.94
CA MET A 61 -6.76 -3.55 -8.90
C MET A 61 -7.62 -3.79 -7.65
N LEU A 62 -7.19 -3.31 -6.49
CA LEU A 62 -7.94 -3.41 -5.23
C LEU A 62 -9.28 -2.67 -5.31
N VAL A 63 -9.28 -1.46 -5.85
CA VAL A 63 -10.50 -0.66 -6.04
C VAL A 63 -11.42 -1.32 -7.07
N ALA A 64 -10.90 -1.80 -8.20
CA ALA A 64 -11.69 -2.50 -9.21
C ALA A 64 -12.33 -3.78 -8.64
N ALA A 65 -11.58 -4.55 -7.84
CA ALA A 65 -12.10 -5.73 -7.15
C ALA A 65 -13.21 -5.37 -6.14
N ALA A 66 -13.02 -4.28 -5.39
CA ALA A 66 -14.03 -3.80 -4.45
C ALA A 66 -15.33 -3.37 -5.15
N PHE A 67 -15.22 -2.69 -6.30
CA PHE A 67 -16.38 -2.28 -7.13
C PHE A 67 -17.10 -3.47 -7.75
N LYS A 68 -16.38 -4.47 -8.28
CA LYS A 68 -17.00 -5.65 -8.87
C LYS A 68 -17.84 -6.39 -7.82
N LEU A 69 -17.26 -6.65 -6.67
CA LEU A 69 -17.91 -7.35 -5.56
C LEU A 69 -19.01 -6.53 -4.85
N SER A 70 -19.26 -5.28 -5.25
CA SER A 70 -20.40 -4.50 -4.77
C SER A 70 -21.59 -4.49 -5.75
N HIS A 71 -21.37 -4.97 -6.98
CA HIS A 71 -22.37 -5.01 -8.04
C HIS A 71 -22.78 -6.45 -8.43
N ASP A 72 -22.12 -7.47 -7.86
CA ASP A 72 -22.54 -8.87 -7.85
C ASP A 72 -23.37 -9.17 -6.58
#